data_AF-A0A2V7VE52-F1
#
_entry.id   AF-A0A2V7VE52-F1
#
_cell.length_a   1.000
_cell.length_b   1.000
_cell.length_c   1.000
_cell.angle_alpha   90.00
_cell.angle_beta   90.00
_cell.angle_gamma   90.00
#
_symmetry.space_group_name_H-M   'P 1'
#
loop_
_entity.id
_entity.type
_entity.pdbx_description
1 polymer ?
#
loop_
_entity_poly.entity_id
_entity_poly.type
_entity_poly.pdbx_seq_one_letter_code
_entity_poly.pdbx_strand_id
1 'polypeptide(L)'
;MPAGSIYVNLPDDLLPGDTASATVNPVPAAAGGRDQARQRRELNSYLVELDGQRAPASQPVRTFTVPAGAPRLAVVLFDPRGRPAGEVNAPLGAAALPPPSYRLPALGQSGGPVRITGAFDGDLSDSSVKIGGKPAQPMAESPRQLVVRGPQEEVGPAPMEVSERGQVVARGTYRNVGVRLSAPTTNLLSGQHTTLTITVTGVEALREALPLRLANKSPDVVHMEGGEEQTLCVRPDDIGPSGTWTKTRGLTGVRAGGFSIGTELGQPGPQAESSSPTEAILHGELLERLALDRPARTAAGDALSPGAYQIVVRGAGEHGRVRLLLWRDGKAAGTLDGAVLERRTARTICDVRDA
;
A
#
# COMPACT_ATOMS: atom_id res chain seq x y z
N MET A 1 -23.61 -16.83 4.48
CA MET A 1 -22.30 -16.19 4.70
C MET A 1 -21.51 -17.08 5.65
N PRO A 2 -20.25 -17.42 5.35
CA PRO A 2 -19.45 -18.27 6.22
C PRO A 2 -19.21 -17.63 7.59
N ALA A 3 -18.97 -18.44 8.62
CA ALA A 3 -18.55 -17.98 9.94
C ALA A 3 -17.04 -17.67 9.97
N GLY A 4 -16.62 -16.71 9.14
CA GLY A 4 -15.22 -16.33 8.92
C GLY A 4 -15.01 -15.65 7.57
N SER A 5 -13.75 -15.45 7.22
CA SER A 5 -13.31 -14.82 5.96
C SER A 5 -12.44 -15.77 5.16
N ILE A 6 -12.43 -15.63 3.83
CA ILE A 6 -11.45 -16.29 2.95
C ILE A 6 -10.71 -15.19 2.23
N TYR A 7 -9.40 -15.08 2.48
CA TYR A 7 -8.55 -14.10 1.82
C TYR A 7 -7.86 -14.78 0.64
N VAL A 8 -7.94 -14.16 -0.54
CA VAL A 8 -7.17 -14.55 -1.72
C VAL A 8 -6.09 -13.50 -1.90
N ASN A 9 -4.83 -13.90 -1.78
CA ASN A 9 -3.68 -13.02 -2.00
C ASN A 9 -3.33 -13.06 -3.48
N LEU A 10 -3.41 -11.91 -4.12
CA LEU A 10 -3.04 -11.69 -5.51
C LEU A 10 -1.90 -10.66 -5.58
N PRO A 11 -1.03 -10.73 -6.59
CA PRO A 11 -0.15 -9.61 -6.91
C PRO A 11 -1.00 -8.37 -7.24
N ASP A 12 -0.58 -7.19 -6.81
CA ASP A 12 -1.29 -5.94 -7.09
C ASP A 12 -0.92 -5.32 -8.45
N ASP A 13 -0.05 -5.99 -9.20
CA ASP A 13 0.45 -5.57 -10.51
C ASP A 13 0.07 -6.53 -11.65
N LEU A 14 -0.95 -7.37 -11.43
CA LEU A 14 -1.46 -8.30 -12.44
C LEU A 14 -1.86 -7.57 -13.73
N LEU A 15 -1.46 -8.14 -14.86
CA LEU A 15 -1.74 -7.66 -16.21
C LEU A 15 -2.49 -8.74 -17.01
N PRO A 16 -3.30 -8.34 -18.01
CA PRO A 16 -3.87 -9.30 -18.95
C PRO A 16 -2.78 -10.13 -19.64
N GLY A 17 -2.95 -11.45 -19.63
CA GLY A 17 -2.02 -12.41 -20.23
C GLY A 17 -0.90 -12.91 -19.32
N ASP A 18 -0.77 -12.39 -18.10
CA ASP A 18 0.23 -12.92 -17.15
C ASP A 18 -0.06 -14.37 -16.77
N THR A 19 1.01 -15.13 -16.59
CA THR A 19 1.00 -16.29 -15.69
C THR A 19 1.32 -15.79 -14.29
N ALA A 20 0.53 -16.18 -13.29
CA ALA A 20 0.68 -15.71 -11.92
C ALA A 20 0.26 -16.76 -10.90
N SER A 21 0.71 -16.58 -9.66
CA SER A 21 0.41 -17.43 -8.52
C SER A 21 -0.36 -16.68 -7.44
N ALA A 22 -1.27 -17.38 -6.77
CA ALA A 22 -2.05 -16.87 -5.66
C ALA A 22 -2.05 -17.84 -4.47
N THR A 23 -2.27 -17.30 -3.28
CA THR A 23 -2.54 -18.13 -2.09
C THR A 23 -3.91 -17.83 -1.53
N VAL A 24 -4.53 -18.85 -0.96
CA VAL A 24 -5.82 -18.74 -0.27
C VAL A 24 -5.59 -18.96 1.22
N ASN A 25 -6.09 -18.02 2.04
CA ASN A 25 -5.98 -18.06 3.48
C ASN A 25 -7.36 -17.91 4.12
N PRO A 26 -8.01 -19.03 4.50
CA PRO A 26 -9.20 -19.00 5.33
C PRO A 26 -8.90 -18.38 6.70
N VAL A 27 -9.85 -17.72 7.34
CA VAL A 27 -9.72 -17.14 8.69
C VAL A 27 -11.05 -17.29 9.43
N PRO A 28 -11.15 -18.21 10.42
CA PRO A 28 -12.31 -18.35 11.29
C PRO A 28 -12.64 -17.06 12.05
N ALA A 29 -13.93 -16.83 12.34
CA ALA A 29 -14.38 -15.65 13.07
C ALA A 29 -14.22 -15.78 14.61
N ALA A 30 -14.20 -17.00 15.16
CA ALA A 30 -14.27 -17.23 16.61
C ALA A 30 -12.90 -17.22 17.31
N ALA A 31 -12.88 -16.84 18.60
CA ALA A 31 -11.70 -16.86 19.48
C ALA A 31 -11.48 -18.20 20.23
N GLY A 32 -12.44 -19.14 20.19
CA GLY A 32 -12.38 -20.43 20.91
C GLY A 32 -11.93 -21.61 20.06
N GLY A 33 -11.03 -22.46 20.56
CA GLY A 33 -10.34 -23.49 19.77
C GLY A 33 -11.23 -24.56 19.10
N ARG A 34 -12.30 -25.03 19.76
CA ARG A 34 -13.22 -26.02 19.16
C ARG A 34 -14.07 -25.42 18.03
N ASP A 35 -14.54 -24.19 18.21
CA ASP A 35 -15.30 -23.46 17.19
C ASP A 35 -14.40 -23.06 16.01
N GLN A 36 -13.15 -22.67 16.28
CA GLN A 36 -12.16 -22.39 15.24
C GLN A 36 -11.87 -23.60 14.36
N ALA A 37 -11.65 -24.78 14.94
CA ALA A 37 -11.36 -25.98 14.15
C ALA A 37 -12.56 -26.40 13.28
N ARG A 38 -13.79 -26.26 13.79
CA ARG A 38 -15.02 -26.51 13.02
C ARG A 38 -15.17 -25.50 11.88
N GLN A 39 -15.07 -24.20 12.18
CA GLN A 39 -15.16 -23.13 11.18
C GLN A 39 -14.07 -23.25 10.12
N ARG A 40 -12.84 -23.58 10.53
CA ARG A 40 -11.73 -23.84 9.59
C ARG A 40 -12.07 -24.95 8.60
N ARG A 41 -12.60 -26.08 9.09
CA ARG A 41 -13.02 -27.19 8.23
C ARG A 41 -14.12 -26.77 7.26
N GLU A 42 -15.08 -25.97 7.73
CA GLU A 42 -16.12 -25.40 6.88
C GLU A 42 -15.53 -24.48 5.80
N LEU A 43 -14.70 -23.50 6.15
CA LEU A 43 -14.09 -22.58 5.20
C LEU A 43 -13.23 -23.30 4.16
N ASN A 44 -12.49 -24.32 4.59
CA ASN A 44 -11.66 -25.16 3.72
C ASN A 44 -12.47 -25.93 2.65
N SER A 45 -13.78 -26.07 2.84
CA SER A 45 -14.69 -26.76 1.90
C SER A 45 -15.24 -25.84 0.80
N TYR A 46 -15.05 -24.52 0.91
CA TYR A 46 -15.39 -23.58 -0.17
C TYR A 46 -14.39 -23.71 -1.31
N LEU A 47 -14.83 -23.38 -2.53
CA LEU A 47 -13.99 -23.35 -3.71
C LEU A 47 -13.75 -21.90 -4.12
N VAL A 48 -12.50 -21.57 -4.44
CA VAL A 48 -12.10 -20.30 -5.03
C VAL A 48 -11.87 -20.54 -6.51
N GLU A 49 -12.50 -19.74 -7.36
CA GLU A 49 -12.27 -19.71 -8.80
C GLU A 49 -11.48 -18.46 -9.19
N LEU A 50 -10.40 -18.66 -9.93
CA LEU A 50 -9.62 -17.63 -10.62
C LEU A 50 -9.52 -18.04 -12.09
N ASP A 51 -10.04 -17.21 -12.99
CA ASP A 51 -10.07 -17.50 -14.43
C ASP A 51 -10.57 -18.91 -14.80
N GLY A 52 -11.74 -19.30 -14.28
CA GLY A 52 -12.31 -20.62 -14.53
C GLY A 52 -11.55 -21.79 -13.86
N GLN A 53 -10.38 -21.55 -13.26
CA GLN A 53 -9.69 -22.54 -12.45
C GLN A 53 -10.24 -22.55 -11.03
N ARG A 54 -10.82 -23.67 -10.61
CA ARG A 54 -11.37 -23.87 -9.27
C ARG A 54 -10.41 -24.65 -8.39
N ALA A 55 -10.13 -24.15 -7.19
CA ALA A 55 -9.40 -24.88 -6.16
C ALA A 55 -10.11 -24.78 -4.80
N PRO A 56 -10.01 -25.81 -3.93
CA PRO A 56 -10.45 -25.69 -2.54
C PRO A 56 -9.71 -24.56 -1.81
N ALA A 57 -10.39 -23.84 -0.93
CA ALA A 57 -9.79 -22.75 -0.14
C ALA A 57 -8.69 -23.23 0.84
N SER A 58 -8.59 -24.54 1.05
CA SER A 58 -7.49 -25.18 1.79
C SER A 58 -6.20 -25.33 1.00
N GLN A 59 -6.24 -25.11 -0.32
CA GLN A 59 -5.10 -25.22 -1.20
C GLN A 59 -4.75 -23.84 -1.78
N PRO A 60 -3.46 -23.51 -1.93
CA PRO A 60 -3.09 -22.33 -2.70
C PRO A 60 -3.47 -22.55 -4.18
N VAL A 61 -3.93 -21.48 -4.85
CA VAL A 61 -4.12 -21.51 -6.31
C VAL A 61 -2.75 -21.24 -6.93
N ARG A 62 -2.00 -22.31 -7.16
CA ARG A 62 -0.57 -22.19 -7.45
C ARG A 62 -0.27 -21.41 -8.72
N THR A 63 -0.96 -21.65 -9.82
CA THR A 63 -0.63 -20.94 -11.07
C THR A 63 -1.88 -20.81 -11.93
N PHE A 64 -2.22 -19.59 -12.32
CA PHE A 64 -3.32 -19.26 -13.20
C PHE A 64 -2.84 -18.28 -14.28
N THR A 65 -3.62 -18.16 -15.36
CA THR A 65 -3.37 -17.16 -16.40
C THR A 65 -4.41 -16.06 -16.26
N VAL A 66 -4.00 -14.79 -16.36
CA VAL A 66 -4.96 -13.69 -16.46
C VAL A 66 -5.48 -13.65 -17.89
N PRO A 67 -6.80 -13.65 -18.15
CA PRO A 67 -7.31 -13.63 -19.51
C PRO A 67 -6.81 -12.45 -20.33
N ALA A 68 -6.38 -12.74 -21.56
CA ALA A 68 -5.98 -11.71 -22.50
C ALA A 68 -7.16 -10.76 -22.77
N GLY A 69 -6.94 -9.45 -22.60
CA GLY A 69 -7.96 -8.42 -22.84
C GLY A 69 -9.04 -8.29 -21.76
N ALA A 70 -8.97 -9.04 -20.64
CA ALA A 70 -9.88 -8.81 -19.53
C ALA A 70 -9.63 -7.42 -18.90
N PRO A 71 -10.68 -6.64 -18.61
CA PRO A 71 -10.54 -5.36 -17.91
C PRO A 71 -10.35 -5.52 -16.39
N ARG A 72 -10.62 -6.72 -15.87
CA ARG A 72 -10.56 -7.09 -14.44
C ARG A 72 -10.46 -8.61 -14.31
N LEU A 73 -9.89 -9.08 -13.20
CA LEU A 73 -9.89 -10.50 -12.86
C LEU A 73 -11.01 -10.80 -11.86
N ALA A 74 -11.97 -11.64 -12.24
CA ALA A 74 -13.01 -12.09 -11.33
C ALA A 74 -12.47 -13.17 -10.39
N VAL A 75 -12.70 -13.00 -9.10
CA VAL A 75 -12.45 -14.00 -8.04
C VAL A 75 -13.81 -14.43 -7.51
N VAL A 76 -14.21 -15.66 -7.83
CA VAL A 76 -15.53 -16.17 -7.47
C VAL A 76 -15.40 -17.18 -6.35
N LEU A 77 -16.17 -16.99 -5.29
CA LEU A 77 -16.28 -17.94 -4.19
C LEU A 77 -17.50 -18.83 -4.43
N PHE A 78 -17.33 -20.14 -4.33
CA PHE A 78 -18.41 -21.11 -4.38
C PHE A 78 -18.59 -21.79 -3.03
N ASP A 79 -19.85 -22.01 -2.66
CA ASP A 79 -20.21 -22.80 -1.49
C ASP A 79 -19.83 -24.28 -1.70
N PRO A 80 -19.85 -25.11 -0.63
CA PRO A 80 -19.51 -26.53 -0.73
C PRO A 80 -20.44 -27.36 -1.62
N ARG A 81 -21.55 -26.79 -2.09
CA ARG A 81 -22.49 -27.39 -3.05
C ARG A 81 -22.21 -26.93 -4.49
N GLY A 82 -21.15 -26.14 -4.71
CA GLY A 82 -20.76 -25.62 -6.01
C GLY A 82 -21.60 -24.43 -6.49
N ARG A 83 -22.34 -23.74 -5.61
CA ARG A 83 -23.13 -22.56 -5.97
C ARG A 83 -22.35 -21.27 -5.69
N PRO A 84 -22.43 -20.24 -6.54
CA PRO A 84 -21.80 -18.95 -6.26
C PRO A 84 -22.25 -18.38 -4.92
N ALA A 85 -21.28 -18.05 -4.06
CA ALA A 85 -21.47 -17.47 -2.74
C ALA A 85 -21.04 -15.99 -2.70
N GLY A 86 -20.19 -15.55 -3.63
CA GLY A 86 -19.78 -14.17 -3.79
C GLY A 86 -18.78 -14.00 -4.93
N GLU A 87 -18.61 -12.77 -5.38
CA GLU A 87 -17.62 -12.40 -6.40
C GLU A 87 -16.96 -11.09 -5.98
N VAL A 88 -15.65 -11.02 -6.18
CA VAL A 88 -14.89 -9.76 -6.13
C VAL A 88 -14.07 -9.62 -7.40
N ASN A 89 -13.85 -8.38 -7.82
CA ASN A 89 -13.09 -8.09 -9.02
C ASN A 89 -11.76 -7.46 -8.62
N ALA A 90 -10.64 -8.12 -8.93
CA ALA A 90 -9.31 -7.58 -8.75
C ALA A 90 -8.98 -6.63 -9.92
N PRO A 91 -8.48 -5.41 -9.64
CA PRO A 91 -8.06 -4.49 -10.69
C PRO A 91 -6.85 -5.06 -11.42
N LEU A 92 -6.77 -4.77 -12.72
CA LEU A 92 -5.60 -5.09 -13.53
C LEU A 92 -4.83 -3.82 -13.86
N GLY A 93 -3.52 -3.91 -13.88
CA GLY A 93 -2.61 -2.82 -14.23
C GLY A 93 -2.55 -2.56 -15.73
N ALA A 94 -1.82 -1.52 -16.10
CA ALA A 94 -1.45 -1.25 -17.48
C ALA A 94 -0.20 -2.04 -17.88
N ALA A 95 -0.08 -2.36 -19.17
CA ALA A 95 1.03 -3.13 -19.71
C ALA A 95 2.40 -2.60 -19.23
N ALA A 96 3.17 -3.46 -18.58
CA ALA A 96 4.50 -3.15 -18.08
C ALA A 96 5.41 -4.38 -18.25
N LEU A 97 6.65 -4.15 -18.63
CA LEU A 97 7.64 -5.22 -18.70
C LEU A 97 8.21 -5.51 -17.30
N PRO A 98 8.57 -6.79 -17.02
CA PRO A 98 9.43 -7.13 -15.90
C PRO A 98 10.68 -6.25 -15.85
N PRO A 99 11.02 -5.68 -14.68
CA PRO A 99 12.25 -4.92 -14.56
C PRO A 99 13.46 -5.86 -14.69
N PRO A 100 14.56 -5.39 -15.30
CA PRO A 100 15.73 -6.23 -15.58
C PRO A 100 16.53 -6.62 -14.33
N SER A 101 16.24 -5.99 -13.18
CA SER A 101 16.92 -6.25 -11.92
C SER A 101 15.93 -6.43 -10.77
N TYR A 102 16.32 -7.29 -9.83
CA TYR A 102 15.59 -7.51 -8.60
C TYR A 102 15.84 -6.35 -7.63
N ARG A 103 14.77 -5.75 -7.13
CA ARG A 103 14.78 -4.69 -6.11
C ARG A 103 14.17 -5.23 -4.83
N LEU A 104 14.99 -5.29 -3.79
CA LEU A 104 14.58 -5.66 -2.45
C LEU A 104 14.04 -4.43 -1.71
N PRO A 105 12.96 -4.56 -0.94
CA PRO A 105 12.50 -3.47 -0.09
C PRO A 105 13.51 -3.25 1.04
N ALA A 106 13.80 -1.98 1.37
CA ALA A 106 14.70 -1.66 2.46
C ALA A 106 14.06 -1.92 3.84
N LEU A 107 12.73 -1.86 3.93
CA LEU A 107 11.97 -2.12 5.14
C LEU A 107 10.56 -2.66 4.86
N GLY A 108 9.94 -3.21 5.90
CA GLY A 108 8.53 -3.57 5.91
C GLY A 108 7.99 -3.71 7.34
N GLN A 109 6.67 -3.82 7.45
CA GLN A 109 5.98 -3.98 8.73
C GLN A 109 5.92 -5.45 9.13
N SER A 110 6.20 -5.75 10.39
CA SER A 110 6.19 -7.13 10.91
C SER A 110 4.87 -7.85 10.64
N GLY A 111 4.97 -9.07 10.09
CA GLY A 111 3.82 -9.90 9.69
C GLY A 111 3.05 -9.41 8.45
N GLY A 112 3.41 -8.24 7.90
CA GLY A 112 2.81 -7.66 6.70
C GLY A 112 3.38 -8.22 5.39
N PRO A 113 2.84 -7.81 4.24
CA PRO A 113 3.36 -8.20 2.94
C PRO A 113 4.70 -7.49 2.66
N VAL A 114 5.67 -8.27 2.19
CA VAL A 114 6.97 -7.81 1.70
C VAL A 114 6.98 -8.03 0.20
N ARG A 115 7.11 -6.94 -0.56
CA ARG A 115 7.08 -6.94 -2.02
C ARG A 115 8.49 -6.84 -2.57
N ILE A 116 8.87 -7.81 -3.38
CA ILE A 116 10.14 -7.84 -4.09
C ILE A 116 9.81 -7.69 -5.56
N THR A 117 10.37 -6.67 -6.20
CA THR A 117 10.14 -6.40 -7.62
C THR A 117 11.28 -7.01 -8.43
N GLY A 118 11.02 -7.64 -9.57
CA GLY A 118 12.04 -8.33 -10.35
C GLY A 118 11.47 -9.07 -11.55
N ALA A 119 12.32 -9.81 -12.27
CA ALA A 119 11.92 -10.64 -13.40
C ALA A 119 11.64 -12.07 -12.95
N PHE A 120 10.43 -12.28 -12.44
CA PHE A 120 9.91 -13.59 -12.04
C PHE A 120 9.17 -14.25 -13.20
N ASP A 121 8.80 -15.52 -13.06
CA ASP A 121 8.01 -16.23 -14.09
C ASP A 121 6.55 -16.47 -13.74
N GLY A 122 6.14 -16.12 -12.51
CA GLY A 122 4.76 -16.28 -12.05
C GLY A 122 4.46 -17.67 -11.50
N ASP A 123 5.47 -18.50 -11.21
CA ASP A 123 5.32 -19.80 -10.54
C ASP A 123 5.98 -19.84 -9.15
N LEU A 124 5.14 -19.59 -8.13
CA LEU A 124 5.52 -19.56 -6.71
C LEU A 124 6.04 -20.90 -6.18
N SER A 125 5.99 -21.98 -6.96
CA SER A 125 6.49 -23.29 -6.52
C SER A 125 8.01 -23.40 -6.53
N ASP A 126 8.72 -22.51 -7.24
CA ASP A 126 10.18 -22.52 -7.32
C ASP A 126 10.87 -21.24 -6.80
N SER A 127 10.08 -20.25 -6.39
CA SER A 127 10.53 -19.00 -5.77
C SER A 127 10.54 -19.09 -4.25
N SER A 128 11.56 -18.51 -3.61
CA SER A 128 11.65 -18.49 -2.16
C SER A 128 12.40 -17.27 -1.63
N VAL A 129 12.04 -16.87 -0.41
CA VAL A 129 12.68 -15.75 0.28
C VAL A 129 13.09 -16.20 1.68
N LYS A 130 14.30 -15.83 2.10
CA LYS A 130 14.74 -15.92 3.50
C LYS A 130 14.96 -14.53 4.06
N ILE A 131 14.48 -14.29 5.27
CA ILE A 131 14.68 -13.05 6.03
C ILE A 131 15.24 -13.47 7.38
N GLY A 132 16.39 -12.90 7.78
CA GLY A 132 17.05 -13.31 9.03
C GLY A 132 17.52 -14.77 9.03
N GLY A 133 17.70 -15.36 7.84
CA GLY A 133 17.99 -16.78 7.67
C GLY A 133 16.79 -17.71 7.80
N LYS A 134 15.59 -17.19 8.11
CA LYS A 134 14.35 -17.97 8.20
C LYS A 134 13.54 -17.88 6.89
N PRO A 135 12.92 -18.98 6.42
CA PRO A 135 12.02 -18.93 5.28
C PRO A 135 10.82 -18.01 5.53
N ALA A 136 10.56 -17.09 4.61
CA ALA A 136 9.35 -16.28 4.58
C ALA A 136 8.23 -17.04 3.86
N GLN A 137 6.98 -16.87 4.30
CA GLN A 137 5.83 -17.55 3.70
C GLN A 137 5.48 -16.88 2.36
N PRO A 138 5.52 -17.61 1.23
CA PRO A 138 5.09 -17.08 -0.06
C PRO A 138 3.60 -16.72 -0.05
N MET A 139 3.23 -15.60 -0.68
CA MET A 139 1.85 -15.10 -0.72
C MET A 139 1.28 -15.01 -2.13
N ALA A 140 2.05 -14.50 -3.09
CA ALA A 140 1.62 -14.36 -4.48
C ALA A 140 2.82 -14.04 -5.38
N GLU A 141 2.70 -14.27 -6.67
CA GLU A 141 3.73 -13.92 -7.65
C GLU A 141 3.13 -13.56 -9.02
N SER A 142 3.75 -12.60 -9.69
CA SER A 142 3.52 -12.24 -11.09
C SER A 142 4.88 -12.15 -11.78
N PRO A 143 4.95 -11.97 -13.12
CA PRO A 143 6.24 -11.85 -13.81
C PRO A 143 7.10 -10.66 -13.37
N ARG A 144 6.55 -9.73 -12.58
CA ARG A 144 7.16 -8.46 -12.16
C ARG A 144 7.40 -8.39 -10.64
N GLN A 145 6.76 -9.23 -9.84
CA GLN A 145 6.94 -9.22 -8.39
C GLN A 145 6.66 -10.55 -7.70
N LEU A 146 7.38 -10.75 -6.60
CA LEU A 146 7.11 -11.77 -5.60
C LEU A 146 6.67 -11.09 -4.30
N VAL A 147 5.59 -11.60 -3.72
CA VAL A 147 5.07 -11.13 -2.42
C VAL A 147 5.18 -12.27 -1.41
N VAL A 148 5.82 -11.98 -0.27
CA VAL A 148 5.95 -12.90 0.87
C VAL A 148 5.46 -12.24 2.15
N ARG A 149 5.13 -13.04 3.17
CA ARG A 149 4.84 -12.53 4.51
C ARG A 149 6.14 -12.25 5.25
N GLY A 150 6.32 -11.02 5.71
CA GLY A 150 7.43 -10.64 6.56
C GLY A 150 7.40 -11.33 7.93
N PRO A 151 8.54 -11.45 8.63
CA PRO A 151 8.59 -12.10 9.93
C PRO A 151 7.74 -11.35 10.96
N GLN A 152 7.11 -12.07 11.88
CA GLN A 152 6.24 -11.48 12.91
C GLN A 152 7.00 -11.10 14.18
N GLU A 153 8.02 -11.87 14.56
CA GLU A 153 8.69 -11.75 15.87
C GLU A 153 10.06 -11.07 15.79
N GLU A 154 10.78 -11.22 14.67
CA GLU A 154 12.10 -10.61 14.49
C GLU A 154 11.96 -9.17 14.05
N VAL A 155 12.35 -8.20 14.89
CA VAL A 155 12.36 -6.76 14.54
C VAL A 155 13.80 -6.26 14.39
N GLY A 156 13.98 -5.23 13.56
CA GLY A 156 15.28 -4.64 13.25
C GLY A 156 15.86 -5.09 11.90
N PRO A 157 17.14 -4.76 11.62
CA PRO A 157 17.83 -5.14 10.38
C PRO A 157 18.07 -6.65 10.31
N ALA A 158 17.81 -7.23 9.15
CA ALA A 158 18.04 -8.63 8.85
C ALA A 158 18.54 -8.81 7.41
N PRO A 159 19.39 -9.82 7.13
CA PRO A 159 19.71 -10.19 5.76
C PRO A 159 18.47 -10.75 5.06
N MET A 160 18.29 -10.38 3.81
CA MET A 160 17.30 -10.92 2.89
C MET A 160 18.01 -11.63 1.73
N GLU A 161 17.54 -12.84 1.42
CA GLU A 161 17.98 -13.64 0.26
C GLU A 161 16.74 -14.03 -0.54
N VAL A 162 16.76 -13.76 -1.85
CA VAL A 162 15.68 -14.13 -2.78
C VAL A 162 16.22 -15.11 -3.78
N SER A 163 15.49 -16.20 -3.98
CA SER A 163 15.80 -17.23 -4.97
C SER A 163 14.63 -17.41 -5.92
N GLU A 164 14.96 -17.61 -7.19
CA GLU A 164 14.03 -17.92 -8.29
C GLU A 164 14.55 -19.17 -8.99
N ARG A 165 13.70 -20.15 -9.31
CA ARG A 165 14.11 -21.43 -9.91
C ARG A 165 15.25 -22.11 -9.14
N GLY A 166 15.21 -21.99 -7.82
CA GLY A 166 16.24 -22.50 -6.91
C GLY A 166 17.61 -21.80 -6.97
N GLN A 167 17.77 -20.71 -7.72
CA GLN A 167 19.00 -19.92 -7.80
C GLN A 167 18.84 -18.62 -7.01
N VAL A 168 19.87 -18.24 -6.25
CA VAL A 168 19.85 -16.94 -5.55
C VAL A 168 20.02 -15.81 -6.55
N VAL A 169 18.98 -14.99 -6.70
CA VAL A 169 18.92 -13.88 -7.67
C VAL A 169 19.17 -12.51 -7.04
N ALA A 170 18.96 -12.38 -5.72
CA ALA A 170 19.22 -11.14 -5.00
C ALA A 170 19.57 -11.37 -3.52
N ARG A 171 20.40 -10.47 -2.98
CA ARG A 171 20.71 -10.37 -1.55
C ARG A 171 20.73 -8.90 -1.13
N GLY A 172 20.33 -8.63 0.10
CA GLY A 172 20.38 -7.28 0.65
C GLY A 172 19.99 -7.23 2.12
N THR A 173 19.88 -6.01 2.64
CA THR A 173 19.43 -5.77 4.01
C THR A 173 17.97 -5.32 3.99
N TYR A 174 17.17 -5.93 4.84
CA TYR A 174 15.76 -5.61 5.06
C TYR A 174 15.57 -5.28 6.54
N ARG A 175 14.86 -4.19 6.85
CA ARG A 175 14.49 -3.84 8.23
C ARG A 175 13.05 -4.22 8.50
N ASN A 176 12.82 -5.12 9.45
CA ASN A 176 11.49 -5.46 9.90
C ASN A 176 11.06 -4.55 11.05
N VAL A 177 9.97 -3.80 10.89
CA VAL A 177 9.51 -2.83 11.87
C VAL A 177 8.23 -3.31 12.54
N GLY A 178 8.27 -3.45 13.86
CA GLY A 178 7.10 -3.82 14.65
C GLY A 178 6.24 -2.60 14.93
N VAL A 179 4.94 -2.68 14.66
CA VAL A 179 3.96 -1.66 15.04
C VAL A 179 2.91 -2.31 15.93
N ARG A 180 2.80 -1.83 17.17
CA ARG A 180 1.81 -2.28 18.13
C ARG A 180 0.89 -1.14 18.50
N LEU A 181 -0.41 -1.39 18.34
CA LEU A 181 -1.47 -0.52 18.84
C LEU A 181 -2.06 -1.13 20.11
N SER A 182 -2.31 -0.30 21.12
CA SER A 182 -3.03 -0.72 22.32
C SER A 182 -3.91 0.40 22.85
N ALA A 183 -5.00 0.03 23.53
CA ALA A 183 -5.85 0.95 24.28
C ALA A 183 -6.35 0.23 25.54
N PRO A 184 -6.57 0.94 26.65
CA PRO A 184 -7.14 0.34 27.86
C PRO A 184 -8.50 -0.33 27.64
N THR A 185 -9.32 0.20 26.72
CA THR A 185 -10.57 -0.41 26.28
C THR A 185 -10.72 -0.29 24.77
N THR A 186 -11.23 -1.34 24.13
CA THR A 186 -11.51 -1.39 22.69
C THR A 186 -13.00 -1.34 22.37
N ASN A 187 -13.85 -1.23 23.39
CA ASN A 187 -15.28 -0.93 23.26
C ASN A 187 -15.56 0.37 24.02
N LEU A 188 -16.12 1.35 23.33
CA LEU A 188 -16.46 2.65 23.91
C LEU A 188 -17.97 2.85 23.89
N LEU A 189 -18.47 3.56 24.89
CA LEU A 189 -19.79 4.20 24.85
C LEU A 189 -19.69 5.57 24.16
N SER A 190 -20.84 6.12 23.76
CA SER A 190 -20.91 7.49 23.25
C SER A 190 -20.37 8.49 24.28
N GLY A 191 -19.48 9.39 23.86
CA GLY A 191 -18.78 10.38 24.69
C GLY A 191 -17.66 9.81 25.57
N GLN A 192 -17.47 8.48 25.62
CA GLN A 192 -16.38 7.89 26.41
C GLN A 192 -15.04 8.13 25.72
N HIS A 193 -14.02 8.45 26.50
CA HIS A 193 -12.66 8.63 26.01
C HIS A 193 -11.77 7.43 26.35
N THR A 194 -10.84 7.13 25.46
CA THR A 194 -9.68 6.27 25.75
C THR A 194 -8.45 6.78 25.02
N THR A 195 -7.29 6.24 25.37
CA THR A 195 -6.01 6.62 24.74
C THR A 195 -5.51 5.45 23.91
N LEU A 196 -5.28 5.71 22.63
CA LEU A 196 -4.52 4.85 21.75
C LEU A 196 -3.04 5.07 21.99
N THR A 197 -2.31 4.02 22.37
CA THR A 197 -0.86 3.99 22.43
C THR A 197 -0.32 3.31 21.19
N ILE A 198 0.53 4.02 20.44
CA ILE A 198 1.25 3.53 19.28
C ILE A 198 2.69 3.28 19.69
N THR A 199 3.16 2.05 19.58
CA THR A 199 4.55 1.66 19.86
C THR A 199 5.19 1.10 18.60
N VAL A 200 6.34 1.64 18.22
CA VAL A 200 7.12 1.22 17.05
C VAL A 200 8.49 0.70 17.51
N THR A 201 8.86 -0.50 17.06
CA THR A 201 10.11 -1.20 17.42
C THR A 201 10.89 -1.62 16.17
N GLY A 202 12.18 -1.92 16.33
CA GLY A 202 13.07 -2.21 15.19
C GLY A 202 13.47 -0.96 14.41
N VAL A 203 13.44 0.20 15.08
CA VAL A 203 13.74 1.53 14.52
C VAL A 203 15.05 2.11 15.03
N GLU A 204 15.81 1.36 15.83
CA GLU A 204 17.14 1.76 16.27
C GLU A 204 18.06 2.11 15.09
N ALA A 205 18.80 3.21 15.23
CA ALA A 205 19.70 3.75 14.21
C ALA A 205 19.02 4.07 12.86
N LEU A 206 17.73 4.43 12.86
CA LEU A 206 17.11 5.09 11.70
C LEU A 206 17.92 6.34 11.32
N ARG A 207 18.15 6.53 10.03
CA ARG A 207 18.83 7.71 9.47
C ARG A 207 17.87 8.73 8.89
N GLU A 208 16.69 8.28 8.50
CA GLU A 208 15.64 9.06 7.88
C GLU A 208 14.34 8.85 8.65
N ALA A 209 13.45 9.84 8.61
CA ALA A 209 12.15 9.72 9.22
C ALA A 209 11.32 8.65 8.50
N LEU A 210 10.66 7.80 9.29
CA LEU A 210 9.80 6.74 8.80
C LEU A 210 8.33 7.18 8.93
N PRO A 211 7.61 7.41 7.82
CA PRO A 211 6.19 7.71 7.87
C PRO A 211 5.37 6.48 8.29
N LEU A 212 4.44 6.69 9.20
CA LEU A 212 3.48 5.73 9.72
C LEU A 212 2.07 6.30 9.51
N ARG A 213 1.33 5.75 8.54
CA ARG A 213 -0.06 6.10 8.34
C ARG A 213 -0.93 5.41 9.38
N LEU A 214 -1.80 6.18 10.02
CA LEU A 214 -2.81 5.75 10.96
C LEU A 214 -4.18 6.02 10.34
N ALA A 215 -5.07 5.03 10.35
CA ALA A 215 -6.40 5.17 9.76
C ALA A 215 -7.46 4.52 10.65
N ASN A 216 -8.47 5.29 11.05
CA ASN A 216 -9.64 4.75 11.73
C ASN A 216 -10.50 3.94 10.74
N LYS A 217 -10.71 2.66 11.05
CA LYS A 217 -11.56 1.75 10.25
C LYS A 217 -12.99 1.67 10.78
N SER A 218 -13.31 2.46 11.80
CA SER A 218 -14.63 2.54 12.45
C SER A 218 -14.99 4.00 12.80
N PRO A 219 -14.98 4.94 11.83
CA PRO A 219 -15.26 6.35 12.06
C PRO A 219 -16.68 6.63 12.56
N ASP A 220 -17.57 5.67 12.35
CA ASP A 220 -18.95 5.66 12.82
C ASP A 220 -19.06 5.26 14.31
N VAL A 221 -18.00 4.70 14.92
CA VAL A 221 -17.96 4.25 16.32
C VAL A 221 -17.08 5.17 17.17
N VAL A 222 -15.92 5.58 16.67
CA VAL A 222 -14.98 6.45 17.40
C VAL A 222 -14.46 7.56 16.50
N HIS A 223 -14.13 8.71 17.10
CA HIS A 223 -13.33 9.76 16.49
C HIS A 223 -11.90 9.73 17.02
N MET A 224 -10.93 9.94 16.13
CA MET A 224 -9.52 9.96 16.46
C MET A 224 -8.97 11.39 16.51
N GLU A 225 -8.33 11.76 17.62
CA GLU A 225 -7.64 13.04 17.78
C GLU A 225 -6.62 13.24 16.66
N GLY A 226 -6.65 14.38 15.97
CA GLY A 226 -5.81 14.66 14.79
C GLY A 226 -6.44 14.25 13.45
N GLY A 227 -7.65 13.67 13.46
CA GLY A 227 -8.39 13.26 12.27
C GLY A 227 -8.44 11.75 12.06
N GLU A 228 -9.33 11.29 11.19
CA GLU A 228 -9.54 9.86 10.94
C GLU A 228 -8.43 9.19 10.13
N GLU A 229 -7.68 9.98 9.37
CA GLU A 229 -6.46 9.56 8.70
C GLU A 229 -5.34 10.53 9.01
N GLN A 230 -4.18 10.00 9.39
CA GLN A 230 -3.02 10.78 9.77
C GLN A 230 -1.75 10.09 9.31
N THR A 231 -0.70 10.87 9.07
CA THR A 231 0.66 10.34 8.90
C THR A 231 1.51 10.84 10.06
N LEU A 232 1.91 9.92 10.92
CA LEU A 232 2.89 10.16 11.98
C LEU A 232 4.29 9.93 11.42
N CYS A 233 5.30 10.60 11.98
CA CYS A 233 6.68 10.43 11.54
C CYS A 233 7.55 9.95 12.70
N VAL A 234 8.08 8.74 12.56
CA VAL A 234 9.09 8.20 13.48
C VAL A 234 10.43 8.80 13.09
N ARG A 235 10.86 9.82 13.82
CA ARG A 235 12.11 10.55 13.55
C ARG A 235 13.27 9.95 14.34
N PRO A 236 14.50 9.94 13.80
CA PRO A 236 15.69 9.46 14.52
C PRO A 236 15.85 10.06 15.92
N ASP A 237 15.63 11.38 16.05
CA ASP A 237 15.82 12.11 17.31
C ASP A 237 14.73 11.84 18.35
N ASP A 238 13.60 11.25 17.95
CA ASP A 238 12.46 10.95 18.83
C ASP A 238 12.49 9.49 19.33
N ILE A 239 13.54 8.73 18.98
CA ILE A 239 13.67 7.31 19.33
C ILE A 239 14.26 7.20 20.74
N GLY A 240 13.53 6.52 21.62
CA GLY A 240 13.97 6.28 22.98
C GLY A 240 15.24 5.40 23.04
N PRO A 241 15.95 5.40 24.18
CA PRO A 241 17.21 4.65 24.35
C PRO A 241 17.05 3.13 24.18
N SER A 242 15.83 2.60 24.29
CA SER A 242 15.50 1.19 24.02
C SER A 242 15.28 0.87 22.53
N GLY A 243 15.56 1.80 21.61
CA GLY A 243 15.28 1.61 20.18
C GLY A 243 13.78 1.61 19.85
N THR A 244 12.98 2.23 20.70
CA THR A 244 11.51 2.25 20.61
C THR A 244 11.01 3.66 20.46
N TRP A 245 10.06 3.87 19.56
CA TRP A 245 9.31 5.12 19.45
C TRP A 245 7.88 4.92 19.95
N THR A 246 7.35 5.88 20.69
CA THR A 246 5.98 5.82 21.22
C THR A 246 5.26 7.15 21.03
N LYS A 247 3.99 7.09 20.65
CA LYS A 247 3.09 8.24 20.54
C LYS A 247 1.70 7.85 21.00
N THR A 248 0.92 8.84 21.42
CA THR A 248 -0.48 8.63 21.82
C THR A 248 -1.43 9.46 20.98
N ARG A 249 -2.68 8.98 20.89
CA ARG A 249 -3.85 9.70 20.35
C ARG A 249 -5.06 9.48 21.23
N GLY A 250 -5.83 10.53 21.49
CA GLY A 250 -7.15 10.41 22.09
C GLY A 250 -8.13 9.76 21.12
N LEU A 251 -8.97 8.87 21.64
CA LEU A 251 -10.13 8.33 20.95
C LEU A 251 -11.39 8.70 21.73
N THR A 252 -12.42 9.17 21.02
CA THR A 252 -13.71 9.55 21.61
C THR A 252 -14.82 8.72 21.00
N GLY A 253 -15.62 8.06 21.82
CA GLY A 253 -16.77 7.28 21.35
C GLY A 253 -17.83 8.18 20.73
N VAL A 254 -18.20 7.90 19.48
CA VAL A 254 -19.33 8.52 18.78
C VAL A 254 -20.59 7.68 19.01
N ARG A 255 -20.43 6.36 19.05
CA ARG A 255 -21.50 5.39 19.29
C ARG A 255 -20.96 4.20 20.06
N ALA A 256 -21.85 3.57 20.83
CA ALA A 256 -21.51 2.35 21.55
C ALA A 256 -21.05 1.23 20.58
N GLY A 257 -19.84 0.71 20.78
CA GLY A 257 -19.32 -0.39 19.97
C GLY A 257 -17.81 -0.60 20.06
N GLY A 258 -17.37 -1.69 19.45
CA GLY A 258 -15.95 -1.98 19.23
C GLY A 258 -15.40 -1.21 18.03
N PHE A 259 -14.12 -0.86 18.08
CA PHE A 259 -13.45 -0.12 17.01
C PHE A 259 -12.17 -0.81 16.53
N SER A 260 -11.72 -0.43 15.34
CA SER A 260 -10.44 -0.88 14.77
C SER A 260 -9.68 0.30 14.17
N ILE A 261 -8.40 0.41 14.52
CA ILE A 261 -7.46 1.36 13.94
C ILE A 261 -6.41 0.57 13.16
N GLY A 262 -6.17 0.98 11.92
CA GLY A 262 -5.17 0.37 11.04
C GLY A 262 -3.88 1.20 10.98
N THR A 263 -2.77 0.52 10.75
CA THR A 263 -1.46 1.13 10.53
C THR A 263 -0.80 0.61 9.27
N GLU A 264 -0.07 1.49 8.60
CA GLU A 264 0.73 1.16 7.42
C GLU A 264 2.02 1.98 7.44
N LEU A 265 3.16 1.32 7.30
CA LEU A 265 4.44 1.99 7.15
C LEU A 265 4.66 2.43 5.70
N GLY A 266 5.05 3.68 5.50
CA GLY A 266 5.58 4.14 4.24
C GLY A 266 7.08 3.86 4.11
N GLN A 267 7.62 4.06 2.92
CA GLN A 267 9.07 4.01 2.71
C GLN A 267 9.73 5.30 3.23
N PRO A 268 10.96 5.25 3.77
CA PRO A 268 11.71 6.44 4.15
C PRO A 268 12.11 7.24 2.89
N GLY A 269 12.26 8.54 3.06
CA GLY A 269 12.64 9.46 1.98
C GLY A 269 11.43 10.25 1.44
N PRO A 270 11.66 11.13 0.43
CA PRO A 270 10.59 11.90 -0.17
C PRO A 270 9.61 10.94 -0.86
N GLN A 271 8.42 10.75 -0.27
CA GLN A 271 7.28 10.36 -1.07
C GLN A 271 7.07 11.48 -2.08
N ALA A 272 7.26 11.17 -3.35
CA ALA A 272 6.90 12.07 -4.42
C ALA A 272 5.37 12.22 -4.38
N GLU A 273 4.86 13.28 -3.74
CA GLU A 273 3.55 13.82 -4.10
C GLU A 273 3.67 14.25 -5.55
N SER A 274 3.26 13.37 -6.47
CA SER A 274 3.61 13.44 -7.89
C SER A 274 5.12 13.27 -8.13
N SER A 275 5.48 12.23 -8.89
CA SER A 275 6.80 12.15 -9.50
C SER A 275 6.96 13.31 -10.48
N SER A 276 7.42 14.47 -10.01
CA SER A 276 8.09 15.41 -10.90
C SER A 276 9.35 14.70 -11.40
N PRO A 277 9.51 14.43 -12.70
CA PRO A 277 10.69 13.74 -13.20
C PRO A 277 11.94 14.54 -12.82
N THR A 278 12.78 13.92 -11.99
CA THR A 278 14.10 14.44 -11.64
C THR A 278 14.91 14.49 -12.94
N GLU A 279 15.17 15.71 -13.41
CA GLU A 279 15.81 16.02 -14.72
C GLU A 279 15.02 15.54 -15.96
N ALA A 280 13.82 16.09 -16.17
CA ALA A 280 13.29 16.16 -17.53
C ALA A 280 13.80 17.41 -18.25
N ILE A 281 14.64 17.24 -19.27
CA ILE A 281 14.66 18.20 -20.37
C ILE A 281 13.31 18.03 -21.08
N LEU A 282 12.36 18.92 -20.82
CA LEU A 282 11.02 18.89 -21.42
C LEU A 282 11.11 19.15 -22.93
N HIS A 283 11.29 18.08 -23.71
CA HIS A 283 11.02 18.06 -25.14
C HIS A 283 9.57 17.60 -25.38
N GLY A 284 8.58 18.35 -24.89
CA GLY A 284 7.17 17.98 -25.07
C GLY A 284 6.18 18.72 -24.17
N GLU A 285 4.90 18.39 -24.37
CA GLU A 285 3.77 18.87 -23.56
C GLU A 285 3.58 17.98 -22.33
N LEU A 286 3.65 18.53 -21.12
CA LEU A 286 3.24 17.83 -19.90
C LEU A 286 1.83 18.27 -19.50
N LEU A 287 0.94 17.30 -19.28
CA LEU A 287 -0.43 17.51 -18.82
C LEU A 287 -0.52 17.32 -17.30
N GLU A 288 -0.80 18.40 -16.58
CA GLU A 288 -0.99 18.41 -15.12
C GLU A 288 -2.40 18.89 -14.76
N ARG A 289 -2.87 18.56 -13.54
CA ARG A 289 -4.17 19.03 -13.02
C ARG A 289 -3.96 20.01 -11.88
N LEU A 290 -4.61 21.18 -11.97
CA LEU A 290 -4.61 22.19 -10.91
C LEU A 290 -6.04 22.43 -10.42
N ALA A 291 -6.26 22.33 -9.11
CA ALA A 291 -7.50 22.75 -8.47
C ALA A 291 -7.28 24.07 -7.74
N LEU A 292 -8.10 25.08 -8.04
CA LEU A 292 -8.09 26.36 -7.34
C LEU A 292 -9.25 26.42 -6.35
N ASP A 293 -8.94 26.55 -5.06
CA ASP A 293 -9.95 26.67 -4.00
C ASP A 293 -10.57 28.07 -3.90
N ARG A 294 -9.89 29.07 -4.46
CA ARG A 294 -10.31 30.49 -4.47
C ARG A 294 -9.95 31.16 -5.79
N PRO A 295 -10.61 32.28 -6.16
CA PRO A 295 -10.28 33.00 -7.38
C PRO A 295 -8.81 33.45 -7.37
N ALA A 296 -8.15 33.36 -8.52
CA ALA A 296 -6.77 33.79 -8.70
C ALA A 296 -6.66 34.76 -9.89
N ARG A 297 -5.51 35.40 -10.06
CA ARG A 297 -5.19 36.17 -11.26
C ARG A 297 -3.88 35.69 -11.85
N THR A 298 -3.81 35.64 -13.18
CA THR A 298 -2.55 35.38 -13.89
C THR A 298 -1.64 36.61 -13.77
N ALA A 299 -0.33 36.43 -14.01
CA ALA A 299 0.60 37.56 -14.11
C ALA A 299 0.24 38.54 -15.25
N ALA A 300 -0.50 38.07 -16.26
CA ALA A 300 -1.06 38.88 -17.34
C ALA A 300 -2.37 39.61 -16.96
N GLY A 301 -2.91 39.38 -15.75
CA GLY A 301 -4.09 40.05 -15.22
C GLY A 301 -5.42 39.30 -15.40
N ASP A 302 -5.41 38.14 -16.08
CA ASP A 302 -6.61 37.33 -16.34
C ASP A 302 -7.16 36.76 -15.04
N ALA A 303 -8.48 36.83 -14.85
CA ALA A 303 -9.15 36.28 -13.69
C ALA A 303 -9.42 34.77 -13.87
N LEU A 304 -8.92 33.96 -12.95
CA LEU A 304 -9.18 32.53 -12.87
C LEU A 304 -10.23 32.26 -11.79
N SER A 305 -11.32 31.61 -12.16
CA SER A 305 -12.35 31.20 -11.21
C SER A 305 -11.93 29.95 -10.42
N PRO A 306 -12.44 29.72 -9.20
CA PRO A 306 -12.25 28.47 -8.47
C PRO A 306 -12.67 27.25 -9.30
N GLY A 307 -12.00 26.12 -9.11
CA GLY A 307 -12.28 24.87 -9.80
C GLY A 307 -11.07 24.23 -10.46
N ALA A 308 -11.32 23.14 -11.19
CA ALA A 308 -10.27 22.34 -11.83
C ALA A 308 -9.87 22.92 -13.20
N TYR A 309 -8.57 22.89 -13.47
CA TYR A 309 -7.95 23.26 -14.73
C TYR A 309 -7.02 22.14 -15.20
N GLN A 310 -7.00 21.91 -16.50
CA GLN A 310 -5.94 21.18 -17.17
C GLN A 310 -4.81 22.15 -17.50
N ILE A 311 -3.58 21.79 -17.13
CA ILE A 311 -2.39 22.59 -17.42
C ILE A 311 -1.59 21.86 -18.49
N VAL A 312 -1.31 22.55 -19.59
CA VAL A 312 -0.29 22.12 -20.55
C VAL A 312 0.96 22.93 -20.31
N VAL A 313 2.03 22.26 -19.90
CA VAL A 313 3.36 22.87 -19.73
C VAL A 313 4.13 22.72 -21.04
N ARG A 314 4.55 23.85 -21.64
CA ARG A 314 5.43 23.87 -22.81
C ARG A 314 6.77 24.53 -22.47
N GLY A 315 7.87 23.96 -22.95
CA GLY A 315 9.18 24.61 -22.88
C GLY A 315 9.17 25.94 -23.64
N ALA A 316 9.72 27.00 -23.03
CA ALA A 316 9.79 28.32 -23.66
C ALA A 316 11.05 28.53 -24.54
N GLY A 317 11.88 27.49 -24.69
CA GLY A 317 13.15 27.55 -25.44
C GLY A 317 14.34 28.11 -24.63
N GLU A 318 14.09 28.67 -23.44
CA GLU A 318 15.11 29.12 -22.49
C GLU A 318 15.23 28.14 -21.31
N HIS A 319 16.45 27.92 -20.80
CA HIS A 319 16.70 26.98 -19.72
C HIS A 319 15.92 27.36 -18.44
N GLY A 320 15.10 26.46 -17.93
CA GLY A 320 14.31 26.65 -16.69
C GLY A 320 13.02 27.47 -16.83
N ARG A 321 12.68 27.93 -18.05
CA ARG A 321 11.44 28.68 -18.32
C ARG A 321 10.42 27.84 -19.07
N VAL A 322 9.18 27.90 -18.57
CA VAL A 322 8.03 27.23 -19.18
C VAL A 322 6.89 28.20 -19.42
N ARG A 323 6.07 27.87 -20.42
CA ARG A 323 4.77 28.47 -20.69
C ARG A 323 3.70 27.51 -20.18
N LEU A 324 2.82 27.99 -19.32
CA LEU A 324 1.67 27.21 -18.84
C LEU A 324 0.41 27.64 -19.60
N LEU A 325 -0.25 26.70 -20.27
CA LEU A 325 -1.53 26.91 -20.93
C LEU A 325 -2.62 26.31 -20.04
N LEU A 326 -3.56 27.14 -19.60
CA LEU A 326 -4.66 26.75 -18.71
C LEU A 326 -5.89 26.44 -19.55
N TRP A 327 -6.49 25.27 -19.35
CA TRP A 327 -7.70 24.83 -20.03
C TRP A 327 -8.76 24.45 -19.01
N ARG A 328 -10.00 24.84 -19.29
CA ARG A 328 -11.17 24.45 -18.50
C ARG A 328 -12.36 24.27 -19.42
N ASP A 329 -13.11 23.20 -19.21
CA ASP A 329 -14.31 22.86 -19.99
C ASP A 329 -14.06 22.87 -21.52
N GLY A 330 -12.89 22.39 -21.93
CA GLY A 330 -12.48 22.32 -23.34
C GLY A 330 -12.12 23.67 -23.99
N LYS A 331 -12.01 24.75 -23.21
CA LYS A 331 -11.63 26.09 -23.69
C LYS A 331 -10.34 26.58 -23.03
N ALA A 332 -9.55 27.34 -23.79
CA ALA A 332 -8.40 28.06 -23.25
C ALA A 332 -8.89 29.10 -22.23
N ALA A 333 -8.45 28.96 -20.99
CA ALA A 333 -8.81 29.81 -19.87
C ALA A 333 -7.75 30.86 -19.54
N GLY A 334 -6.52 30.71 -20.05
CA GLY A 334 -5.45 31.69 -19.92
C GLY A 334 -4.06 31.13 -20.22
N THR A 335 -3.07 32.00 -20.30
CA THR A 335 -1.66 31.63 -20.49
C THR A 335 -0.78 32.32 -19.46
N LEU A 336 0.16 31.59 -18.87
CA LEU A 336 1.19 32.13 -17.99
C LEU A 336 2.54 32.02 -18.70
N ASP A 337 3.06 33.16 -19.13
CA ASP A 337 4.38 33.29 -19.74
C ASP A 337 5.45 33.59 -18.67
N GLY A 338 6.62 32.98 -18.83
CA GLY A 338 7.78 33.25 -17.96
C GLY A 338 7.71 32.59 -16.58
N ALA A 339 6.86 31.57 -16.41
CA ALA A 339 6.87 30.76 -15.19
C ALA A 339 8.22 30.05 -15.06
N VAL A 340 8.89 30.28 -13.93
CA VAL A 340 10.15 29.61 -13.59
C VAL A 340 9.80 28.36 -12.81
N LEU A 341 10.26 27.20 -13.29
CA LEU A 341 10.22 25.99 -12.49
C LEU A 341 11.27 26.11 -11.39
N GLU A 342 10.85 26.54 -10.20
CA GLU A 342 11.70 26.42 -9.03
C GLU A 342 11.78 24.95 -8.64
N ARG A 343 13.00 24.42 -8.59
CA ARG A 343 13.27 23.16 -7.91
C ARG A 343 13.01 23.38 -6.42
N ARG A 344 11.79 23.17 -5.97
CA ARG A 344 11.54 22.99 -4.55
C ARG A 344 12.18 21.67 -4.18
N THR A 345 13.10 21.69 -3.22
CA THR A 345 13.49 20.47 -2.52
C THR A 345 12.20 19.81 -2.07
N ALA A 346 11.95 18.59 -2.56
CA ALA A 346 10.75 17.85 -2.21
C ALA A 346 10.67 17.83 -0.68
N ARG A 347 9.69 18.54 -0.12
CA ARG A 347 9.46 18.45 1.31
C ARG A 347 8.94 17.05 1.56
N THR A 348 9.56 16.31 2.45
CA THR A 348 9.00 15.02 2.85
C THR A 348 7.74 15.29 3.66
N ILE A 349 6.76 14.36 3.65
CA ILE A 349 5.59 14.43 4.55
C ILE A 349 6.04 14.55 6.02
N CYS A 350 7.26 14.09 6.31
CA CYS A 350 7.94 14.20 7.59
C CYS A 350 8.80 15.44 7.75
N ASP A 351 8.60 16.53 7.01
CA ASP A 351 9.31 17.79 7.29
C ASP A 351 8.55 18.68 8.30
N VAL A 352 7.25 18.45 8.47
CA VAL A 352 6.41 19.15 9.44
C VAL A 352 6.36 18.32 10.74
N ARG A 353 6.61 18.95 11.89
CA ARG A 353 6.37 18.32 13.19
C ARG A 353 4.89 18.49 13.54
N ASP A 354 4.28 17.44 14.07
CA ASP A 354 2.98 17.56 14.75
C ASP A 354 3.10 18.64 15.83
N ALA A 355 2.15 19.58 15.83
CA ALA A 355 2.03 20.62 16.85
C ALA A 355 1.59 20.04 18.20
#